data_AF-A0A0W8DYY5-F1
#
_entry.id   AF-A0A0W8DYY5-F1
#
_cell.length_a   1.000
_cell.length_b   1.000
_cell.length_c   1.000
_cell.angle_alpha   90.00
_cell.angle_beta   90.00
_cell.angle_gamma   90.00
#
_symmetry.space_group_name_H-M   'P 1'
#
loop_
_entity.id
_entity.type
_entity.pdbx_description
1 polymer ?
#
loop_
_entity_poly.entity_id
_entity_poly.type
_entity_poly.pdbx_seq_one_letter_code
_entity_poly.pdbx_strand_id
1 'polypeptide(L)'
;MKELKKQKKLEKKLQKELETSQNEKHEHKHEKDQPNQCVTLDPVQQFEQQPRILDWRLRRKLQAQAERRKASLKRREERKALREKENVAKMERKRIKRELKEKQRAKELMGRLFLKEVEKQQRFEELELMREEDRLSRQYAKQLKREEKQREREEKITAKIKLEEEIWTTQMEIKREEVERHEEETRRLKREKERKKTEAISRELYPVQQVNLPFIRISNATKQGKVKPTPLLKVDANLFHGFSLGKQFLPPGKNSVMQALCPGGYNPAFRSDGGLHVWQNAMTFFMNATSGIFYRYLFQEVIVRGRKHVIFRWARCQDVTPPILERLRRVQKGEEQLRFDDNYYDTPSPTDLKPEPLLLFVQYPKDDEALSEYEAKRLQRMEENKRMLASLNLPAMAHCSPRPQVTKPAGKVEPTRRSSRQQKRRVVAEQQARARQLEEQRQLERQAAQKQEREAQIALKRQQIELERQQQKLKREQQKEEEKRKKQKIRDQKAEQRRRLRIQQLKQIEDQRLKEWRQQMREQELQRRRELERLNEPPPEIVAQRNADVQKFIQEELDKQARLAKEKKQRESQLQVLATKKEMERTKQEEQHRQHPTTEVKAGSKPVITADQVVAAGTLELPMEFELVL
;
A
#
# COMPACT_ATOMS: atom_id res chain seq x y z
N MET A 1 -33.92 52.49 -36.40
CA MET A 1 -33.60 53.89 -36.00
C MET A 1 -33.02 54.76 -37.13
N LYS A 2 -31.97 54.34 -37.85
CA LYS A 2 -31.40 55.13 -38.97
C LYS A 2 -32.37 55.25 -40.17
N GLU A 3 -33.13 54.21 -40.47
CA GLU A 3 -34.14 54.21 -41.54
C GLU A 3 -35.35 55.10 -41.22
N LEU A 4 -35.85 55.05 -39.98
CA LEU A 4 -36.88 55.97 -39.46
C LEU A 4 -36.47 57.46 -39.59
N LYS A 5 -35.18 57.76 -39.38
CA LYS A 5 -34.65 59.12 -39.61
C LYS A 5 -34.60 59.50 -41.10
N LYS A 6 -34.34 58.54 -42.01
CA LYS A 6 -34.38 58.78 -43.46
C LYS A 6 -35.82 59.02 -43.93
N GLN A 7 -36.79 58.22 -43.45
CA GLN A 7 -38.21 58.38 -43.80
C GLN A 7 -38.76 59.73 -43.34
N LYS A 8 -38.52 60.14 -42.09
CA LYS A 8 -38.93 61.48 -41.60
C LYS A 8 -38.29 62.64 -42.37
N LYS A 9 -37.10 62.45 -42.93
CA LYS A 9 -36.40 63.46 -43.74
C LYS A 9 -36.97 63.56 -45.15
N LEU A 10 -37.50 62.45 -45.69
CA LEU A 10 -38.22 62.41 -46.96
C LEU A 10 -39.62 63.01 -46.84
N GLU A 11 -40.36 62.68 -45.77
CA GLU A 11 -41.66 63.33 -45.48
C GLU A 11 -41.52 64.85 -45.35
N LYS A 12 -40.50 65.33 -44.61
CA LYS A 12 -40.23 66.77 -44.50
C LYS A 12 -39.86 67.44 -45.83
N LYS A 13 -39.29 66.71 -46.79
CA LYS A 13 -39.01 67.26 -48.13
C LYS A 13 -40.27 67.33 -48.97
N LEU A 14 -41.06 66.27 -48.97
CA LEU A 14 -42.35 66.22 -49.69
C LEU A 14 -43.32 67.29 -49.17
N GLN A 15 -43.35 67.53 -47.86
CA GLN A 15 -44.21 68.55 -47.28
C GLN A 15 -43.77 69.97 -47.65
N LYS A 16 -42.46 70.19 -47.79
CA LYS A 16 -41.91 71.47 -48.26
C LYS A 16 -42.18 71.72 -49.74
N GLU A 17 -42.12 70.68 -50.57
CA GLU A 17 -42.48 70.75 -52.00
C GLU A 17 -43.97 71.04 -52.19
N LEU A 18 -44.83 70.43 -51.37
CA LEU A 18 -46.28 70.72 -51.32
C LEU A 18 -46.57 72.17 -50.90
N GLU A 19 -45.86 72.70 -49.90
CA GLU A 19 -45.98 74.11 -49.48
C GLU A 19 -45.52 75.08 -50.59
N THR A 20 -44.43 74.77 -51.31
CA THR A 20 -43.99 75.61 -52.44
C THR A 20 -44.98 75.59 -53.61
N SER A 21 -45.56 74.43 -53.93
CA SER A 21 -46.59 74.34 -54.99
C SER A 21 -47.93 74.97 -54.59
N GLN A 22 -48.23 75.10 -53.29
CA GLN A 22 -49.40 75.83 -52.81
C GLN A 22 -49.17 77.36 -52.84
N ASN A 23 -47.94 77.82 -52.55
CA ASN A 23 -47.58 79.23 -52.68
C ASN A 23 -47.54 79.70 -54.15
N GLU A 24 -47.02 78.89 -55.08
CA GLU A 24 -47.07 79.21 -56.53
C GLU A 24 -48.52 79.27 -57.06
N LYS A 25 -49.45 78.49 -56.48
CA LYS A 25 -50.89 78.56 -56.80
C LYS A 25 -51.62 79.74 -56.15
N HIS A 26 -51.08 80.29 -55.06
CA HIS A 26 -51.60 81.49 -54.42
C HIS A 26 -51.08 82.78 -55.08
N GLU A 27 -49.84 82.78 -55.59
CA GLU A 27 -49.29 83.91 -56.37
C GLU A 27 -49.99 84.07 -57.73
N HIS A 28 -50.41 82.98 -58.39
CA HIS A 28 -51.21 83.05 -59.62
C HIS A 28 -52.70 83.40 -59.44
N LYS A 29 -53.19 83.60 -58.21
CA LYS A 29 -54.57 84.05 -57.94
C LYS A 29 -54.68 85.51 -57.51
N HIS A 30 -53.56 86.20 -57.25
CA HIS A 30 -53.54 87.62 -56.90
C HIS A 30 -53.09 88.55 -58.05
N GLU A 31 -52.84 88.02 -59.24
CA GLU A 31 -52.40 88.78 -60.42
C GLU A 31 -53.49 88.92 -61.50
N LYS A 32 -54.75 88.98 -61.07
CA LYS A 32 -55.91 89.41 -61.87
C LYS A 32 -56.77 90.30 -60.98
N ASP A 33 -56.35 91.54 -60.81
CA ASP A 33 -57.20 92.72 -60.51
C ASP A 33 -56.29 93.92 -60.26
N GLN A 34 -55.84 94.57 -61.34
CA GLN A 34 -55.86 96.04 -61.53
C GLN A 34 -55.03 96.44 -62.77
N PRO A 35 -55.49 97.44 -63.55
CA PRO A 35 -54.83 97.91 -64.76
C PRO A 35 -53.81 99.01 -64.43
N ASN A 36 -52.69 99.07 -65.18
CA ASN A 36 -51.95 100.29 -65.53
C ASN A 36 -50.77 99.92 -66.43
N GLN A 37 -50.92 100.12 -67.75
CA GLN A 37 -50.21 101.16 -68.51
C GLN A 37 -48.69 101.21 -68.26
N CYS A 38 -47.92 100.56 -69.13
CA CYS A 38 -46.58 101.03 -69.48
C CYS A 38 -46.25 100.66 -70.94
N VAL A 39 -46.54 101.65 -71.79
CA VAL A 39 -46.00 101.96 -73.11
C VAL A 39 -44.87 101.05 -73.62
N THR A 40 -45.19 100.27 -74.65
CA THR A 40 -44.26 99.76 -75.66
C THR A 40 -43.88 100.91 -76.60
N LEU A 41 -42.59 101.22 -76.73
CA LEU A 41 -42.07 102.03 -77.83
C LEU A 41 -41.16 101.16 -78.71
N ASP A 42 -41.64 100.94 -79.94
CA ASP A 42 -40.88 100.45 -81.07
C ASP A 42 -39.70 101.38 -81.41
N PRO A 43 -38.61 100.86 -82.02
CA PRO A 43 -37.48 101.67 -82.41
C PRO A 43 -37.81 102.47 -83.67
N VAL A 44 -38.12 103.75 -83.50
CA VAL A 44 -38.19 104.71 -84.60
C VAL A 44 -36.78 104.91 -85.16
N GLN A 45 -36.58 104.45 -86.40
CA GLN A 45 -35.46 104.83 -87.26
C GLN A 45 -35.44 106.36 -87.42
N GLN A 46 -34.59 107.04 -86.64
CA GLN A 46 -34.24 108.42 -86.93
C GLN A 46 -33.13 108.43 -87.98
N PHE A 47 -33.50 108.80 -89.21
CA PHE A 47 -32.55 109.35 -90.17
C PHE A 47 -31.90 110.59 -89.54
N GLU A 48 -30.66 110.44 -89.06
CA GLU A 48 -29.80 111.58 -88.73
C GLU A 48 -29.51 112.34 -90.04
N GLN A 49 -30.33 113.35 -90.34
CA GLN A 49 -29.96 114.39 -91.28
C GLN A 49 -28.75 115.12 -90.69
N GLN A 50 -27.56 114.85 -91.25
CA GLN A 50 -26.37 115.65 -90.94
C GLN A 50 -26.64 117.09 -91.38
N PRO A 51 -26.46 118.11 -90.51
CA PRO A 51 -26.58 119.49 -90.94
C PRO A 51 -25.55 119.78 -92.03
N ARG A 52 -25.97 120.38 -93.14
CA ARG A 52 -25.09 120.88 -94.21
C ARG A 52 -24.27 122.05 -93.66
N ILE A 53 -23.17 121.72 -92.99
CA ILE A 53 -22.14 122.66 -92.57
C ILE A 53 -21.34 123.03 -93.82
N LEU A 54 -21.47 124.27 -94.30
CA LEU A 54 -20.80 124.80 -95.50
C LEU A 54 -19.29 125.05 -95.31
N ASP A 55 -18.76 124.84 -94.11
CA ASP A 55 -17.33 124.94 -93.81
C ASP A 55 -16.67 123.54 -93.79
N TRP A 56 -15.89 123.23 -94.83
CA TRP A 56 -15.26 121.91 -95.01
C TRP A 56 -14.27 121.56 -93.89
N ARG A 57 -13.64 122.56 -93.27
CA ARG A 57 -12.69 122.36 -92.16
C ARG A 57 -13.41 121.83 -90.93
N LEU A 58 -14.59 122.39 -90.63
CA LEU A 58 -15.41 121.97 -89.48
C LEU A 58 -15.96 120.56 -89.68
N ARG A 59 -16.41 120.23 -90.90
CA ARG A 59 -16.87 118.87 -91.26
C ARG A 59 -15.77 117.82 -91.09
N ARG A 60 -14.56 118.11 -91.56
CA ARG A 60 -13.40 117.21 -91.43
C ARG A 60 -12.97 117.03 -89.98
N LYS A 61 -13.05 118.10 -89.17
CA LYS A 61 -12.77 118.06 -87.73
C LYS A 61 -13.79 117.21 -86.96
N LEU A 62 -15.09 117.36 -87.26
CA LEU A 62 -16.16 116.53 -86.68
C LEU A 62 -16.06 115.08 -87.13
N GLN A 63 -15.74 114.81 -88.41
CA GLN A 63 -15.52 113.47 -88.92
C GLN A 63 -14.30 112.80 -88.27
N ALA A 64 -13.18 113.50 -88.14
CA ALA A 64 -12.01 113.01 -87.42
C ALA A 64 -12.32 112.76 -85.93
N GLN A 65 -13.16 113.60 -85.31
CA GLN A 65 -13.61 113.40 -83.92
C GLN A 65 -14.53 112.17 -83.81
N ALA A 66 -15.43 111.95 -84.76
CA ALA A 66 -16.30 110.78 -84.84
C ALA A 66 -15.50 109.50 -85.11
N GLU A 67 -14.50 109.53 -85.99
CA GLU A 67 -13.59 108.42 -86.26
C GLU A 67 -12.71 108.10 -85.04
N ARG A 68 -12.20 109.11 -84.33
CA ARG A 68 -11.51 108.92 -83.04
C ARG A 68 -12.42 108.30 -81.99
N ARG A 69 -13.69 108.72 -81.90
CA ARG A 69 -14.69 108.10 -81.02
C ARG A 69 -14.97 106.65 -81.41
N LYS A 70 -15.18 106.36 -82.71
CA LYS A 70 -15.38 104.99 -83.22
C LYS A 70 -14.16 104.10 -82.98
N ALA A 71 -12.94 104.58 -83.23
CA ALA A 71 -11.71 103.84 -82.97
C ALA A 71 -11.48 103.61 -81.46
N SER A 72 -11.83 104.60 -80.62
CA SER A 72 -11.80 104.45 -79.15
C SER A 72 -12.81 103.40 -78.67
N LEU A 73 -14.02 103.39 -79.21
CA LEU A 73 -15.03 102.37 -78.92
C LEU A 73 -14.60 100.98 -79.38
N LYS A 74 -14.08 100.83 -80.60
CA LYS A 74 -13.53 99.55 -81.08
C LYS A 74 -12.40 99.03 -80.20
N ARG A 75 -11.44 99.88 -79.81
CA ARG A 75 -10.38 99.50 -78.86
C ARG A 75 -10.95 99.11 -77.48
N ARG A 76 -12.04 99.75 -77.04
CA ARG A 76 -12.72 99.40 -75.78
C ARG A 76 -13.44 98.06 -75.88
N GLU A 77 -14.07 97.77 -77.02
CA GLU A 77 -14.73 96.50 -77.32
C GLU A 77 -13.71 95.37 -77.47
N GLU A 78 -12.61 95.58 -78.18
CA GLU A 78 -11.49 94.62 -78.29
C GLU A 78 -10.89 94.32 -76.91
N ARG A 79 -10.72 95.33 -76.05
CA ARG A 79 -10.28 95.13 -74.65
C ARG A 79 -11.31 94.36 -73.82
N LYS A 80 -12.62 94.58 -74.03
CA LYS A 80 -13.67 93.79 -73.38
C LYS A 80 -13.64 92.34 -73.86
N ALA A 81 -13.58 92.10 -75.17
CA ALA A 81 -13.49 90.77 -75.76
C ALA A 81 -12.23 90.01 -75.32
N LEU A 82 -11.08 90.68 -75.19
CA LEU A 82 -9.86 90.09 -74.64
C LEU A 82 -10.03 89.67 -73.16
N ARG A 83 -10.64 90.53 -72.34
CA ARG A 83 -10.94 90.20 -70.93
C ARG A 83 -11.94 89.05 -70.82
N GLU A 84 -12.93 88.98 -71.70
CA GLU A 84 -13.87 87.87 -71.77
C GLU A 84 -13.17 86.56 -72.14
N LYS A 85 -12.31 86.57 -73.16
CA LYS A 85 -11.49 85.40 -73.53
C LYS A 85 -10.57 84.96 -72.39
N GLU A 86 -9.93 85.90 -71.69
CA GLU A 86 -9.09 85.61 -70.52
C GLU A 86 -9.91 85.03 -69.37
N ASN A 87 -11.11 85.57 -69.11
CA ASN A 87 -12.03 85.06 -68.10
C ASN A 87 -12.50 83.63 -68.43
N VAL A 88 -12.86 83.35 -69.68
CA VAL A 88 -13.23 82.00 -70.15
C VAL A 88 -12.06 81.05 -69.97
N ALA A 89 -10.86 81.40 -70.44
CA ALA A 89 -9.65 80.57 -70.26
C ALA A 89 -9.32 80.33 -68.77
N LYS A 90 -9.53 81.33 -67.91
CA LYS A 90 -9.36 81.20 -66.45
C LYS A 90 -10.40 80.25 -65.85
N MET A 91 -11.63 80.26 -66.34
CA MET A 91 -12.68 79.33 -65.91
C MET A 91 -12.41 77.90 -66.38
N GLU A 92 -11.92 77.72 -67.61
CA GLU A 92 -11.50 76.40 -68.12
C GLU A 92 -10.33 75.81 -67.34
N ARG A 93 -9.29 76.62 -67.06
CA ARG A 93 -8.17 76.19 -66.19
C ARG A 93 -8.65 75.79 -64.80
N LYS A 94 -9.60 76.53 -64.22
CA LYS A 94 -10.23 76.17 -62.94
C LYS A 94 -11.01 74.85 -63.03
N ARG A 95 -11.73 74.62 -64.13
CA ARG A 95 -12.47 73.38 -64.37
C ARG A 95 -11.53 72.18 -64.48
N ILE A 96 -10.50 72.26 -65.32
CA ILE A 96 -9.48 71.20 -65.47
C ILE A 96 -8.80 70.91 -64.13
N LYS A 97 -8.43 71.94 -63.35
CA LYS A 97 -7.84 71.76 -62.02
C LYS A 97 -8.79 71.05 -61.04
N ARG A 98 -10.09 71.31 -61.10
CA ARG A 98 -11.10 70.61 -60.29
C ARG A 98 -11.23 69.15 -60.71
N GLU A 99 -11.32 68.87 -62.01
CA GLU A 99 -11.43 67.51 -62.54
C GLU A 99 -10.20 66.66 -62.20
N LEU A 100 -8.98 67.22 -62.28
CA LEU A 100 -7.76 66.53 -61.85
C LEU A 100 -7.77 66.23 -60.34
N LYS A 101 -8.22 67.18 -59.52
CA LYS A 101 -8.34 66.99 -58.07
C LYS A 101 -9.40 65.95 -57.71
N GLU A 102 -10.50 65.89 -58.45
CA GLU A 102 -11.51 64.85 -58.30
C GLU A 102 -10.97 63.47 -58.69
N LYS A 103 -10.25 63.36 -59.81
CA LYS A 103 -9.59 62.11 -60.23
C LYS A 103 -8.55 61.64 -59.20
N GLN A 104 -7.76 62.55 -58.62
CA GLN A 104 -6.81 62.23 -57.55
C GLN A 104 -7.52 61.72 -56.30
N ARG A 105 -8.58 62.40 -55.84
CA ARG A 105 -9.40 61.96 -54.72
C ARG A 105 -10.05 60.60 -54.96
N ALA A 106 -10.52 60.34 -56.18
CA ALA A 106 -11.07 59.05 -56.56
C ALA A 106 -10.01 57.94 -56.51
N LYS A 107 -8.79 58.20 -57.01
CA LYS A 107 -7.66 57.26 -56.90
C LYS A 107 -7.26 57.00 -55.44
N GLU A 108 -7.16 58.03 -54.62
CA GLU A 108 -6.89 57.89 -53.18
C GLU A 108 -7.97 57.09 -52.46
N LEU A 109 -9.24 57.33 -52.80
CA LEU A 109 -10.36 56.61 -52.21
C LEU A 109 -10.35 55.13 -52.61
N MET A 110 -10.06 54.82 -53.89
CA MET A 110 -9.87 53.45 -54.36
C MET A 110 -8.68 52.77 -53.68
N GLY A 111 -7.55 53.46 -53.53
CA GLY A 111 -6.40 52.95 -52.79
C GLY A 111 -6.72 52.64 -51.34
N ARG A 112 -7.48 53.50 -50.65
CA ARG A 112 -7.95 53.25 -49.28
C ARG A 112 -8.92 52.07 -49.19
N LEU A 113 -9.80 51.88 -50.17
CA LEU A 113 -10.71 50.73 -50.20
C LEU A 113 -9.94 49.43 -50.44
N PHE A 114 -8.98 49.43 -51.38
CA PHE A 114 -8.11 48.29 -51.63
C PHE A 114 -7.32 47.89 -50.38
N LEU A 115 -6.68 48.85 -49.72
CA LEU A 115 -5.95 48.59 -48.46
C LEU A 115 -6.86 48.02 -47.38
N LYS A 116 -8.09 48.53 -47.24
CA LYS A 116 -9.07 47.98 -46.29
C LYS A 116 -9.47 46.55 -46.62
N GLU A 117 -9.54 46.19 -47.91
CA GLU A 117 -9.91 44.84 -48.31
C GLU A 117 -8.74 43.87 -48.07
N VAL A 118 -7.51 44.28 -48.37
CA VAL A 118 -6.30 43.53 -48.02
C VAL A 118 -6.18 43.34 -46.50
N GLU A 119 -6.41 44.39 -45.72
CA GLU A 119 -6.38 44.31 -44.25
C GLU A 119 -7.46 43.37 -43.70
N LYS A 120 -8.65 43.34 -44.32
CA LYS A 120 -9.69 42.36 -43.96
C LYS A 120 -9.28 40.93 -44.30
N GLN A 121 -8.65 40.70 -45.45
CA GLN A 121 -8.17 39.38 -45.85
C GLN A 121 -7.09 38.89 -44.89
N GLN A 122 -6.11 39.74 -44.55
CA GLN A 122 -5.09 39.42 -43.55
C GLN A 122 -5.71 39.07 -42.20
N ARG A 123 -6.66 39.87 -41.71
CA ARG A 123 -7.37 39.56 -40.45
C ARG A 123 -8.16 38.26 -40.52
N PHE A 124 -8.68 37.90 -41.68
CA PHE A 124 -9.40 36.65 -41.87
C PHE A 124 -8.42 35.46 -41.81
N GLU A 125 -7.28 35.56 -42.51
CA GLU A 125 -6.21 34.56 -42.49
C GLU A 125 -5.63 34.40 -41.06
N GLU A 126 -5.37 35.50 -40.35
CA GLU A 126 -4.93 35.47 -38.95
C GLU A 126 -5.97 34.78 -38.03
N LEU A 127 -7.27 35.03 -38.26
CA LEU A 127 -8.33 34.38 -37.51
C LEU A 127 -8.42 32.88 -37.83
N GLU A 128 -8.16 32.47 -39.06
CA GLU A 128 -8.11 31.06 -39.44
C GLU A 128 -6.91 30.36 -38.80
N LEU A 129 -5.72 30.97 -38.85
CA LEU A 129 -4.53 30.46 -38.17
C LEU A 129 -4.76 30.31 -36.67
N MET A 130 -5.32 31.31 -35.99
CA MET A 130 -5.66 31.19 -34.55
C MET A 130 -6.65 30.05 -34.27
N ARG A 131 -7.62 29.81 -35.16
CA ARG A 131 -8.56 28.69 -34.99
C ARG A 131 -7.86 27.35 -35.19
N GLU A 132 -6.91 27.27 -36.11
CA GLU A 132 -6.10 26.07 -36.32
C GLU A 132 -5.17 25.81 -35.14
N GLU A 133 -4.51 26.83 -34.61
CA GLU A 133 -3.71 26.76 -33.39
C GLU A 133 -4.56 26.33 -32.19
N ASP A 134 -5.78 26.84 -32.03
CA ASP A 134 -6.69 26.41 -30.96
C ASP A 134 -7.15 24.95 -31.17
N ARG A 135 -7.39 24.52 -32.42
CA ARG A 135 -7.68 23.10 -32.72
C ARG A 135 -6.51 22.19 -32.35
N LEU A 136 -5.29 22.54 -32.75
CA LEU A 136 -4.08 21.78 -32.43
C LEU A 136 -3.82 21.77 -30.93
N SER A 137 -3.94 22.91 -30.26
CA SER A 137 -3.81 23.04 -28.80
C SER A 137 -4.81 22.16 -28.06
N ARG A 138 -6.07 22.11 -28.51
CA ARG A 138 -7.09 21.22 -27.95
C ARG A 138 -6.80 19.75 -28.21
N GLN A 139 -6.25 19.40 -29.38
CA GLN A 139 -5.85 18.03 -29.68
C GLN A 139 -4.67 17.60 -28.80
N TYR A 140 -3.65 18.45 -28.67
CA TYR A 140 -2.50 18.22 -27.81
C TYR A 140 -2.90 18.10 -26.34
N ALA A 141 -3.75 19.00 -25.84
CA ALA A 141 -4.30 18.90 -24.49
C ALA A 141 -5.13 17.62 -24.26
N LYS A 142 -5.83 17.12 -25.29
CA LYS A 142 -6.53 15.83 -25.23
C LYS A 142 -5.55 14.65 -25.21
N GLN A 143 -4.44 14.72 -25.94
CA GLN A 143 -3.39 13.70 -25.92
C GLN A 143 -2.70 13.65 -24.56
N LEU A 144 -2.25 14.79 -24.03
CA LEU A 144 -1.67 14.87 -22.68
C LEU A 144 -2.61 14.29 -21.61
N LYS A 145 -3.91 14.62 -21.66
CA LYS A 145 -4.90 14.03 -20.73
C LYS A 145 -5.09 12.51 -20.91
N ARG A 146 -4.84 11.97 -22.11
CA ARG A 146 -4.88 10.50 -22.34
C ARG A 146 -3.63 9.83 -21.79
N GLU A 147 -2.47 10.44 -22.01
CA GLU A 147 -1.18 9.96 -21.49
C GLU A 147 -1.14 10.02 -19.97
N GLU A 148 -1.59 11.13 -19.37
CA GLU A 148 -1.72 11.27 -17.91
C GLU A 148 -2.62 10.17 -17.32
N LYS A 149 -3.76 9.89 -17.96
CA LYS A 149 -4.63 8.77 -17.55
C LYS A 149 -4.02 7.40 -17.76
N GLN A 150 -3.14 7.23 -18.75
CA GLN A 150 -2.40 5.97 -18.94
C GLN A 150 -1.36 5.81 -17.84
N ARG A 151 -0.57 6.84 -17.54
CA ARG A 151 0.38 6.86 -16.42
C ARG A 151 -0.32 6.60 -15.09
N GLU A 152 -1.44 7.25 -14.81
CA GLU A 152 -2.21 7.02 -13.57
C GLU A 152 -2.70 5.55 -13.47
N ARG A 153 -3.02 4.91 -14.60
CA ARG A 153 -3.40 3.48 -14.61
C ARG A 153 -2.19 2.58 -14.38
N GLU A 154 -1.05 2.88 -14.98
CA GLU A 154 0.20 2.14 -14.80
C GLU A 154 0.71 2.28 -13.36
N GLU A 155 0.64 3.48 -12.77
CA GLU A 155 0.92 3.73 -11.36
C GLU A 155 -0.02 2.95 -10.44
N LYS A 156 -1.33 2.88 -10.77
CA LYS A 156 -2.27 2.04 -10.00
C LYS A 156 -1.97 0.56 -10.11
N ILE A 157 -1.58 0.07 -11.29
CA ILE A 157 -1.22 -1.34 -11.49
C ILE A 157 0.07 -1.66 -10.73
N THR A 158 1.10 -0.82 -10.84
CA THR A 158 2.37 -1.00 -10.13
C THR A 158 2.20 -0.90 -8.61
N ALA A 159 1.42 0.07 -8.12
CA ALA A 159 1.08 0.16 -6.69
C ALA A 159 0.32 -1.07 -6.19
N LYS A 160 -0.57 -1.64 -7.02
CA LYS A 160 -1.27 -2.88 -6.69
C LYS A 160 -0.32 -4.08 -6.63
N ILE A 161 0.63 -4.20 -7.56
CA ILE A 161 1.65 -5.25 -7.55
C ILE A 161 2.51 -5.13 -6.28
N LYS A 162 2.99 -3.92 -5.96
CA LYS A 162 3.75 -3.66 -4.72
C LYS A 162 2.96 -4.04 -3.47
N LEU A 163 1.68 -3.69 -3.40
CA LEU A 163 0.83 -4.07 -2.28
C LEU A 163 0.64 -5.59 -2.20
N GLU A 164 0.49 -6.29 -3.33
CA GLU A 164 0.41 -7.75 -3.36
C GLU A 164 1.74 -8.40 -2.87
N GLU A 165 2.89 -7.83 -3.23
CA GLU A 165 4.22 -8.25 -2.73
C GLU A 165 4.38 -7.98 -1.22
N GLU A 166 3.95 -6.81 -0.73
CA GLU A 166 3.93 -6.46 0.70
C GLU A 166 3.01 -7.39 1.50
N ILE A 167 1.82 -7.69 0.97
CA ILE A 167 0.89 -8.65 1.60
C ILE A 167 1.51 -10.05 1.62
N TRP A 168 2.19 -10.46 0.54
CA TRP A 168 2.83 -11.77 0.48
C TRP A 168 4.00 -11.89 1.47
N THR A 169 4.85 -10.87 1.55
CA THR A 169 5.99 -10.83 2.48
C THR A 169 5.52 -10.83 3.94
N THR A 170 4.55 -9.98 4.29
CA THR A 170 3.94 -9.98 5.63
C THR A 170 3.27 -11.31 5.97
N GLN A 171 2.58 -11.97 5.03
CA GLN A 171 2.05 -13.31 5.26
C GLN A 171 3.14 -14.36 5.49
N MET A 172 4.28 -14.25 4.81
CA MET A 172 5.42 -15.15 5.03
C MET A 172 6.08 -14.91 6.38
N GLU A 173 6.20 -13.66 6.82
CA GLU A 173 6.66 -13.30 8.16
C GLU A 173 5.71 -13.84 9.24
N ILE A 174 4.41 -13.62 9.11
CA ILE A 174 3.40 -14.18 10.03
C ILE A 174 3.52 -15.69 10.13
N LYS A 175 3.68 -16.40 8.99
CA LYS A 175 3.88 -17.85 9.00
C LYS A 175 5.17 -18.27 9.70
N ARG A 176 6.27 -17.51 9.53
CA ARG A 176 7.53 -17.76 10.25
C ARG A 176 7.33 -17.55 11.75
N GLU A 177 6.70 -16.44 12.15
CA GLU A 177 6.38 -16.15 13.55
C GLU A 177 5.42 -17.18 14.16
N GLU A 178 4.46 -17.71 13.40
CA GLU A 178 3.58 -18.79 13.84
C GLU A 178 4.34 -20.09 14.08
N VAL A 179 5.28 -20.44 13.19
CA VAL A 179 6.16 -21.60 13.37
C VAL A 179 7.05 -21.41 14.60
N GLU A 180 7.68 -20.24 14.74
CA GLU A 180 8.50 -19.90 15.91
C GLU A 180 7.68 -19.95 17.20
N ARG A 181 6.48 -19.36 17.21
CA ARG A 181 5.55 -19.43 18.36
C ARG A 181 5.16 -20.86 18.68
N HIS A 182 4.86 -21.69 17.68
CA HIS A 182 4.54 -23.10 17.90
C HIS A 182 5.73 -23.89 18.45
N GLU A 183 6.95 -23.62 17.98
CA GLU A 183 8.18 -24.20 18.53
C GLU A 183 8.44 -23.73 19.97
N GLU A 184 8.20 -22.47 20.27
CA GLU A 184 8.30 -21.94 21.64
C GLU A 184 7.22 -22.52 22.56
N GLU A 185 5.97 -22.61 22.10
CA GLU A 185 4.86 -23.20 22.84
C GLU A 185 5.11 -24.68 23.12
N THR A 186 5.62 -25.45 22.15
CA THR A 186 5.98 -26.85 22.38
C THR A 186 7.13 -26.99 23.37
N ARG A 187 8.12 -26.09 23.36
CA ARG A 187 9.18 -26.00 24.38
C ARG A 187 8.62 -25.61 25.76
N ARG A 188 7.70 -24.65 25.83
CA ARG A 188 7.01 -24.26 27.07
C ARG A 188 6.18 -25.41 27.63
N LEU A 189 5.42 -26.11 26.79
CA LEU A 189 4.59 -27.25 27.18
C LEU A 189 5.45 -28.41 27.71
N LYS A 190 6.63 -28.65 27.13
CA LYS A 190 7.61 -29.62 27.67
C LYS A 190 8.09 -29.20 29.07
N ARG A 191 8.49 -27.93 29.24
CA ARG A 191 8.91 -27.38 30.55
C ARG A 191 7.77 -27.40 31.58
N GLU A 192 6.54 -27.15 31.14
CA GLU A 192 5.36 -27.17 32.01
C GLU A 192 4.96 -28.60 32.39
N LYS A 193 5.08 -29.57 31.49
CA LYS A 193 4.91 -31.00 31.82
C LYS A 193 5.97 -31.48 32.81
N GLU A 194 7.21 -31.03 32.68
CA GLU A 194 8.26 -31.30 33.67
C GLU A 194 7.95 -30.64 35.01
N ARG A 195 7.53 -29.37 35.01
CA ARG A 195 7.07 -28.68 36.23
C ARG A 195 5.90 -29.38 36.90
N LYS A 196 4.86 -29.77 36.15
CA LYS A 196 3.70 -30.50 36.68
C LYS A 196 4.09 -31.87 37.22
N LYS A 197 5.05 -32.56 36.61
CA LYS A 197 5.61 -33.81 37.17
C LYS A 197 6.33 -33.53 38.50
N THR A 198 7.17 -32.49 38.57
CA THR A 198 7.84 -32.10 39.83
C THR A 198 6.85 -31.61 40.90
N GLU A 199 5.79 -30.91 40.50
CA GLU A 199 4.74 -30.40 41.39
C GLU A 199 3.83 -31.52 41.88
N ALA A 200 3.45 -32.48 41.03
CA ALA A 200 2.69 -33.67 41.42
C ALA A 200 3.46 -34.51 42.44
N ILE A 201 4.74 -34.78 42.16
CA ILE A 201 5.67 -35.43 43.10
C ILE A 201 5.72 -34.64 44.43
N SER A 202 5.76 -33.31 44.36
CA SER A 202 5.82 -32.48 45.55
C SER A 202 4.51 -32.38 46.35
N ARG A 203 3.35 -32.47 45.69
CA ARG A 203 2.02 -32.50 46.31
C ARG A 203 1.78 -33.82 47.02
N GLU A 204 2.29 -34.93 46.48
CA GLU A 204 2.28 -36.24 47.13
C GLU A 204 3.22 -36.29 48.35
N LEU A 205 4.37 -35.61 48.29
CA LEU A 205 5.35 -35.55 49.38
C LEU A 205 4.97 -34.59 50.53
N TYR A 206 4.19 -33.54 50.28
CA TYR A 206 3.80 -32.54 51.28
C TYR A 206 2.35 -32.05 51.07
N PRO A 207 1.33 -32.73 51.62
CA PRO A 207 -0.04 -32.25 51.56
C PRO A 207 -0.17 -30.93 52.34
N VAL A 208 -0.59 -29.86 51.65
CA VAL A 208 -0.87 -28.57 52.29
C VAL A 208 -2.13 -28.74 53.14
N GLN A 209 -1.97 -28.77 54.47
CA GLN A 209 -3.11 -28.75 55.38
C GLN A 209 -3.78 -27.37 55.31
N GLN A 210 -5.01 -27.31 54.78
CA GLN A 210 -5.84 -26.11 54.84
C GLN A 210 -6.27 -25.89 56.30
N VAL A 211 -5.61 -24.96 57.00
CA VAL A 211 -6.00 -24.56 58.35
C VAL A 211 -7.01 -23.42 58.24
N ASN A 212 -8.26 -23.67 58.65
CA ASN A 212 -9.31 -22.65 58.71
C ASN A 212 -9.02 -21.66 59.86
N LEU A 213 -8.34 -20.55 59.54
CA LEU A 213 -8.02 -19.49 60.48
C LEU A 213 -9.05 -18.35 60.42
N PRO A 214 -9.39 -17.72 61.56
CA PRO A 214 -10.36 -16.62 61.61
C PRO A 214 -9.91 -15.36 60.85
N PHE A 215 -10.88 -14.62 60.28
CA PHE A 215 -10.62 -13.45 59.43
C PHE A 215 -10.64 -12.12 60.18
N ILE A 216 -9.70 -11.23 59.83
CA ILE A 216 -9.71 -9.81 60.16
C ILE A 216 -10.16 -9.03 58.92
N ARG A 217 -11.23 -8.24 59.05
CA ARG A 217 -11.68 -7.32 58.00
C ARG A 217 -11.08 -5.93 58.24
N ILE A 218 -10.29 -5.45 57.29
CA ILE A 218 -9.79 -4.08 57.32
C ILE A 218 -10.78 -3.21 56.54
N SER A 219 -11.38 -2.23 57.19
CA SER A 219 -12.22 -1.23 56.52
C SER A 219 -11.38 -0.43 55.52
N ASN A 220 -11.92 -0.25 54.30
CA ASN A 220 -11.27 0.57 53.27
C ASN A 220 -10.89 1.94 53.82
N ALA A 221 -9.69 2.41 53.46
CA ALA A 221 -9.16 3.68 53.91
C ALA A 221 -10.14 4.83 53.66
N THR A 222 -10.48 5.58 54.70
CA THR A 222 -11.20 6.84 54.60
C THR A 222 -10.34 7.80 53.76
N LYS A 223 -10.89 8.33 52.67
CA LYS A 223 -10.17 9.14 51.65
C LYS A 223 -9.55 10.45 52.16
N GLN A 224 -9.59 10.73 53.46
CA GLN A 224 -9.16 12.00 54.08
C GLN A 224 -7.85 11.88 54.90
N GLY A 225 -7.11 10.79 54.76
CA GLY A 225 -5.81 10.63 55.43
C GLY A 225 -4.68 11.41 54.76
N LYS A 226 -3.78 12.03 55.55
CA LYS A 226 -2.54 12.64 55.03
C LYS A 226 -1.60 11.55 54.51
N VAL A 227 -1.05 11.71 53.32
CA VAL A 227 -0.05 10.79 52.75
C VAL A 227 1.30 11.08 53.40
N LYS A 228 1.84 10.10 54.14
CA LYS A 228 3.21 10.16 54.69
C LYS A 228 4.03 9.00 54.12
N PRO A 229 5.34 9.22 53.85
CA PRO A 229 6.25 8.13 53.48
C PRO A 229 6.29 7.07 54.58
N THR A 230 6.24 5.79 54.19
CA THR A 230 6.29 4.65 55.14
C THR A 230 7.53 4.61 56.05
N PRO A 231 8.74 5.06 55.65
CA PRO A 231 9.91 5.04 56.53
C PRO A 231 9.82 6.01 57.71
N LEU A 232 8.84 6.92 57.71
CA LEU A 232 8.61 7.93 58.76
C LEU A 232 7.50 7.54 59.74
N LEU A 233 6.88 6.36 59.58
CA LEU A 233 5.80 5.87 60.45
C LEU A 233 6.34 4.93 61.52
N LYS A 234 5.89 5.15 62.77
CA LYS A 234 6.15 4.24 63.90
C LYS A 234 5.05 3.17 63.97
N VAL A 235 5.46 1.93 64.18
CA VAL A 235 4.59 0.76 64.34
C VAL A 235 4.68 0.24 65.76
N ASP A 236 3.54 -0.11 66.35
CA ASP A 236 3.48 -0.88 67.60
C ASP A 236 3.52 -2.38 67.28
N ALA A 237 4.71 -2.97 67.35
CA ALA A 237 4.94 -4.36 66.99
C ALA A 237 4.24 -5.34 67.94
N ASN A 238 4.14 -5.02 69.24
CA ASN A 238 3.58 -5.93 70.24
C ASN A 238 2.06 -6.02 70.11
N LEU A 239 1.41 -4.87 70.00
CA LEU A 239 -0.05 -4.80 69.79
C LEU A 239 -0.44 -5.52 68.50
N PHE A 240 0.31 -5.26 67.43
CA PHE A 240 0.04 -5.90 66.15
C PHE A 240 0.31 -7.40 66.18
N HIS A 241 1.40 -7.86 66.80
CA HIS A 241 1.72 -9.28 66.90
C HIS A 241 0.59 -10.05 67.59
N GLY A 242 0.11 -9.57 68.74
CA GLY A 242 -1.05 -10.18 69.43
C GLY A 242 -2.34 -10.11 68.60
N PHE A 243 -2.53 -9.06 67.82
CA PHE A 243 -3.71 -8.92 66.96
C PHE A 243 -3.70 -9.89 65.78
N SER A 244 -2.53 -10.11 65.17
CA SER A 244 -2.34 -10.79 63.88
C SER A 244 -2.05 -12.28 63.97
N LEU A 245 -1.52 -12.75 65.10
CA LEU A 245 -1.14 -14.14 65.29
C LEU A 245 -2.35 -15.08 65.09
N GLY A 246 -2.21 -16.06 64.20
CA GLY A 246 -3.25 -17.05 63.92
C GLY A 246 -4.49 -16.51 63.20
N LYS A 247 -4.42 -15.34 62.56
CA LYS A 247 -5.55 -14.73 61.83
C LYS A 247 -5.20 -14.42 60.38
N GLN A 248 -6.22 -14.44 59.51
CA GLN A 248 -6.09 -14.09 58.09
C GLN A 248 -6.57 -12.66 57.83
N PHE A 249 -5.86 -11.92 56.96
CA PHE A 249 -6.22 -10.53 56.61
C PHE A 249 -7.01 -10.46 55.30
N LEU A 250 -8.11 -9.69 55.31
CA LEU A 250 -8.92 -9.41 54.12
C LEU A 250 -8.98 -7.91 53.80
N PRO A 251 -8.83 -7.50 52.52
CA PRO A 251 -8.61 -8.35 51.33
C PRO A 251 -7.22 -9.03 51.34
N PRO A 252 -7.02 -10.19 50.68
CA PRO A 252 -5.76 -10.91 50.76
C PRO A 252 -4.65 -10.16 50.01
N GLY A 253 -3.52 -9.90 50.69
CA GLY A 253 -2.35 -9.30 50.07
C GLY A 253 -1.48 -8.49 51.03
N LYS A 254 -0.25 -8.18 50.59
CA LYS A 254 0.75 -7.43 51.37
C LYS A 254 0.24 -6.05 51.80
N ASN A 255 -0.45 -5.35 50.90
CA ASN A 255 -0.99 -4.01 51.17
C ASN A 255 -2.00 -4.00 52.33
N SER A 256 -2.80 -5.05 52.48
CA SER A 256 -3.79 -5.16 53.56
C SER A 256 -3.11 -5.37 54.90
N VAL A 257 -2.14 -6.29 54.96
CA VAL A 257 -1.32 -6.49 56.17
C VAL A 257 -0.62 -5.19 56.56
N MET A 258 -0.04 -4.50 55.59
CA MET A 258 0.63 -3.24 55.81
C MET A 258 -0.33 -2.11 56.24
N GLN A 259 -1.56 -2.11 55.75
CA GLN A 259 -2.59 -1.16 56.19
C GLN A 259 -3.03 -1.43 57.64
N ALA A 260 -3.11 -2.69 58.06
CA ALA A 260 -3.40 -3.03 59.45
C ALA A 260 -2.28 -2.65 60.43
N LEU A 261 -1.03 -2.60 59.95
CA LEU A 261 0.13 -2.11 60.70
C LEU A 261 0.17 -0.58 60.82
N CYS A 262 -0.59 0.15 60.00
CA CYS A 262 -0.53 1.61 59.97
C CYS A 262 -1.34 2.24 61.11
N PRO A 263 -0.81 3.29 61.77
CA PRO A 263 -1.60 4.11 62.69
C PRO A 263 -2.81 4.73 61.98
N GLY A 264 -3.95 4.80 62.68
CA GLY A 264 -5.20 5.35 62.12
C GLY A 264 -5.03 6.77 61.57
N GLY A 265 -5.61 7.04 60.40
CA GLY A 265 -5.60 8.36 59.74
C GLY A 265 -4.43 8.63 58.78
N TYR A 266 -3.52 7.66 58.59
CA TYR A 266 -2.44 7.75 57.61
C TYR A 266 -2.66 6.75 56.46
N ASN A 267 -2.44 7.23 55.23
CA ASN A 267 -2.39 6.37 54.06
C ASN A 267 -0.92 6.15 53.66
N PRO A 268 -0.39 4.94 53.85
CA PRO A 268 0.99 4.61 53.49
C PRO A 268 1.17 4.52 51.97
N ALA A 269 2.29 5.05 51.46
CA ALA A 269 2.75 4.81 50.09
C ALA A 269 3.74 3.64 50.09
N PHE A 270 3.30 2.46 49.66
CA PHE A 270 4.14 1.25 49.67
C PHE A 270 5.04 1.18 48.43
N ARG A 271 6.37 1.13 48.63
CA ARG A 271 7.33 0.75 47.60
C ARG A 271 7.53 -0.76 47.61
N SER A 272 7.31 -1.42 46.47
CA SER A 272 7.39 -2.87 46.32
C SER A 272 8.81 -3.34 46.04
N ASP A 273 9.72 -3.16 46.99
CA ASP A 273 11.11 -3.62 46.84
C ASP A 273 11.25 -5.00 47.53
N GLY A 274 11.38 -6.07 46.74
CA GLY A 274 11.92 -7.35 47.21
C GLY A 274 11.22 -8.08 48.38
N GLY A 275 9.94 -7.83 48.66
CA GLY A 275 9.23 -8.47 49.78
C GLY A 275 9.66 -7.99 51.16
N LEU A 276 10.51 -6.97 51.24
CA LEU A 276 10.98 -6.36 52.48
C LEU A 276 10.46 -4.92 52.57
N HIS A 277 9.88 -4.56 53.71
CA HIS A 277 9.40 -3.22 53.98
C HIS A 277 10.01 -2.66 55.26
N VAL A 278 10.34 -1.36 55.21
CA VAL A 278 11.10 -0.67 56.25
C VAL A 278 10.23 0.41 56.90
N TRP A 279 10.06 0.35 58.23
CA TRP A 279 9.32 1.33 59.05
C TRP A 279 10.29 2.21 59.83
N GLN A 280 9.82 3.24 60.55
CA GLN A 280 10.73 4.09 61.34
C GLN A 280 11.44 3.32 62.47
N ASN A 281 10.74 2.37 63.10
CA ASN A 281 11.21 1.67 64.30
C ASN A 281 11.15 0.13 64.18
N ALA A 282 10.85 -0.41 63.00
CA ALA A 282 10.71 -1.85 62.77
C ALA A 282 11.00 -2.20 61.30
N MET A 283 11.17 -3.49 61.02
CA MET A 283 11.24 -4.02 59.65
C MET A 283 10.21 -5.13 59.46
N THR A 284 9.67 -5.27 58.25
CA THR A 284 8.67 -6.28 57.92
C THR A 284 9.07 -7.06 56.69
N PHE A 285 9.07 -8.38 56.81
CA PHE A 285 9.47 -9.30 55.75
C PHE A 285 8.29 -10.18 55.31
N PHE A 286 8.00 -10.20 54.01
CA PHE A 286 6.93 -10.97 53.39
C PHE A 286 7.50 -12.12 52.57
N MET A 287 7.17 -13.35 52.99
CA MET A 287 7.58 -14.58 52.35
C MET A 287 6.41 -15.23 51.63
N ASN A 288 6.64 -15.72 50.42
CA ASN A 288 5.66 -16.57 49.74
C ASN A 288 6.02 -18.03 50.00
N ALA A 289 5.19 -18.76 50.75
CA ALA A 289 5.33 -20.19 50.97
C ALA A 289 4.56 -20.96 49.89
N THR A 290 5.12 -21.05 48.68
CA THR A 290 4.56 -21.86 47.59
C THR A 290 4.69 -23.35 47.89
N SER A 291 3.63 -23.98 48.40
CA SER A 291 3.59 -25.37 48.89
C SER A 291 4.60 -25.71 50.00
N GLY A 292 4.29 -26.72 50.82
CA GLY A 292 5.04 -27.06 52.05
C GLY A 292 6.53 -27.42 51.85
N ILE A 293 6.96 -27.58 50.60
CA ILE A 293 8.33 -27.93 50.21
C ILE A 293 9.34 -26.92 50.76
N PHE A 294 9.03 -25.62 50.67
CA PHE A 294 9.98 -24.59 51.11
C PHE A 294 10.05 -24.42 52.62
N TYR A 295 9.12 -25.00 53.40
CA TYR A 295 9.13 -24.87 54.86
C TYR A 295 10.43 -25.45 55.46
N ARG A 296 10.88 -26.62 54.99
CA ARG A 296 12.15 -27.25 55.41
C ARG A 296 13.40 -26.49 54.97
N TYR A 297 13.32 -25.73 53.87
CA TYR A 297 14.44 -24.95 53.35
C TYR A 297 14.54 -23.56 53.99
N LEU A 298 13.40 -23.01 54.44
CA LEU A 298 13.29 -21.67 55.02
C LEU A 298 13.42 -21.69 56.54
N PHE A 299 12.87 -22.73 57.18
CA PHE A 299 12.88 -22.93 58.62
C PHE A 299 13.61 -24.24 58.95
N GLN A 300 14.57 -24.14 59.85
CA GLN A 300 15.28 -25.28 60.41
C GLN A 300 14.92 -25.41 61.88
N GLU A 301 14.24 -26.49 62.23
CA GLU A 301 13.98 -26.82 63.64
C GLU A 301 15.24 -27.42 64.26
N VAL A 302 15.69 -26.87 65.38
CA VAL A 302 16.82 -27.37 66.16
C VAL A 302 16.38 -27.52 67.60
N ILE A 303 16.73 -28.65 68.20
CA ILE A 303 16.44 -28.94 69.60
C ILE A 303 17.71 -28.69 70.39
N VAL A 304 17.70 -27.68 71.25
CA VAL A 304 18.80 -27.37 72.16
C VAL A 304 18.28 -27.45 73.58
N ARG A 305 18.96 -28.23 74.43
CA ARG A 305 18.58 -28.44 75.85
C ARG A 305 17.10 -28.80 76.05
N GLY A 306 16.54 -29.61 75.15
CA GLY A 306 15.15 -30.08 75.22
C GLY A 306 14.08 -29.05 74.78
N ARG A 307 14.47 -27.84 74.37
CA ARG A 307 13.55 -26.85 73.79
C ARG A 307 13.67 -26.85 72.26
N LYS A 308 12.53 -26.77 71.58
CA LYS A 308 12.46 -26.67 70.12
C LYS A 308 12.64 -25.20 69.72
N HIS A 309 13.67 -24.91 68.96
CA HIS A 309 13.94 -23.61 68.36
C HIS A 309 13.75 -23.70 66.84
N VAL A 310 13.18 -22.66 66.24
CA VAL A 310 12.98 -22.57 64.78
C VAL A 310 13.90 -21.49 64.24
N ILE A 311 14.85 -21.89 63.41
CA ILE A 311 15.84 -21.00 62.80
C ILE A 311 15.39 -20.64 61.40
N PHE A 312 15.44 -19.36 61.09
CA PHE A 312 15.09 -18.83 59.79
C PHE A 312 16.36 -18.52 58.97
N ARG A 313 16.42 -18.99 57.71
CA ARG A 313 17.58 -18.82 56.81
C ARG A 313 17.39 -17.64 55.84
N TRP A 314 18.15 -16.57 56.03
CA TRP A 314 18.04 -15.30 55.28
C TRP A 314 18.65 -15.28 53.87
N ALA A 315 19.53 -16.24 53.53
CA ALA A 315 20.47 -16.18 52.39
C ALA A 315 19.90 -16.12 50.95
N ARG A 316 18.58 -15.97 50.73
CA ARG A 316 17.96 -15.94 49.38
C ARG A 316 17.18 -14.66 49.04
N CYS A 317 17.26 -13.61 49.87
CA CYS A 317 16.69 -12.29 49.54
C CYS A 317 17.65 -11.53 48.62
N GLN A 318 17.42 -11.56 47.30
CA GLN A 318 18.39 -11.11 46.29
C GLN A 318 18.61 -9.58 46.21
N ASP A 319 17.77 -8.75 46.82
CA ASP A 319 17.88 -7.28 46.73
C ASP A 319 17.96 -6.62 48.11
N VAL A 320 19.13 -6.69 48.75
CA VAL A 320 19.39 -5.94 49.99
C VAL A 320 20.32 -4.76 49.68
N THR A 321 19.78 -3.54 49.74
CA THR A 321 20.58 -2.33 49.55
C THR A 321 21.44 -2.04 50.80
N PRO A 322 22.58 -1.35 50.66
CA PRO A 322 23.47 -1.03 51.79
C PRO A 322 22.78 -0.37 53.02
N PRO A 323 21.81 0.55 52.87
CA PRO A 323 21.09 1.13 54.01
C PRO A 323 20.22 0.13 54.78
N ILE A 324 19.74 -0.92 54.10
CA ILE A 324 18.95 -1.99 54.71
C ILE A 324 19.87 -2.91 55.52
N LEU A 325 21.09 -3.19 55.03
CA LEU A 325 22.10 -3.95 55.76
C LEU A 325 22.47 -3.27 57.08
N GLU A 326 22.61 -1.95 57.10
CA GLU A 326 22.89 -1.20 58.33
C GLU A 326 21.79 -1.32 59.38
N ARG A 327 20.52 -1.35 58.94
CA ARG A 327 19.39 -1.54 59.85
C ARG A 327 19.23 -2.97 60.34
N LEU A 328 19.52 -3.96 59.49
CA LEU A 328 19.54 -5.37 59.89
C LEU A 328 20.55 -5.65 61.00
N ARG A 329 21.68 -4.93 61.05
CA ARG A 329 22.65 -5.01 62.16
C ARG A 329 22.07 -4.56 63.51
N ARG A 330 20.97 -3.80 63.50
CA ARG A 330 20.28 -3.28 64.69
C ARG A 330 19.10 -4.15 65.11
N VAL A 331 18.75 -5.20 64.36
CA VAL A 331 17.67 -6.13 64.72
C VAL A 331 18.08 -6.94 65.93
N GLN A 332 17.11 -7.28 66.78
CA GLN A 332 17.35 -8.13 67.96
C GLN A 332 18.05 -9.43 67.55
N LYS A 333 19.28 -9.64 68.07
CA LYS A 333 20.03 -10.88 67.87
C LYS A 333 19.28 -12.04 68.52
N GLY A 334 19.28 -13.20 67.87
CA GLY A 334 18.73 -14.43 68.42
C GLY A 334 19.52 -14.93 69.64
N GLU A 335 19.07 -16.03 70.26
CA GLU A 335 19.75 -16.62 71.41
C GLU A 335 21.20 -17.03 71.04
N GLU A 336 22.18 -16.61 71.84
CA GLU A 336 23.61 -16.85 71.57
C GLU A 336 23.96 -18.34 71.47
N GLN A 337 23.19 -19.20 72.14
CA GLN A 337 23.36 -20.66 72.13
C GLN A 337 23.06 -21.29 70.75
N LEU A 338 22.47 -20.53 69.83
CA LEU A 338 22.08 -20.96 68.48
C LEU A 338 22.94 -20.30 67.38
N ARG A 339 24.16 -19.85 67.71
CA ARG A 339 25.12 -19.22 66.78
C ARG A 339 25.63 -20.24 65.74
N PHE A 340 25.58 -19.87 64.46
CA PHE A 340 26.04 -20.70 63.32
C PHE A 340 27.30 -20.18 62.62
N ASP A 341 27.53 -18.86 62.61
CA ASP A 341 28.63 -18.20 61.89
C ASP A 341 29.21 -17.08 62.73
N ASP A 342 30.54 -16.98 62.84
CA ASP A 342 31.16 -16.01 63.72
C ASP A 342 31.07 -14.57 63.19
N ASN A 343 31.18 -14.41 61.87
CA ASN A 343 31.20 -13.12 61.18
C ASN A 343 29.92 -12.27 61.35
N TYR A 344 28.75 -12.87 61.60
CA TYR A 344 27.49 -12.14 61.77
C TYR A 344 27.37 -11.51 63.17
N TYR A 345 27.89 -12.18 64.19
CA TYR A 345 27.73 -11.78 65.59
C TYR A 345 28.84 -10.85 66.08
N ASP A 346 30.01 -10.84 65.43
CA ASP A 346 31.20 -10.05 65.77
C ASP A 346 31.13 -8.59 65.28
N THR A 347 30.05 -8.17 64.63
CA THR A 347 29.84 -6.75 64.34
C THR A 347 29.56 -5.99 65.65
N PRO A 348 30.29 -4.90 65.94
CA PRO A 348 30.10 -4.14 67.16
C PRO A 348 28.66 -3.64 67.21
N SER A 349 27.90 -4.15 68.17
CA SER A 349 26.58 -3.64 68.50
C SER A 349 26.77 -2.16 68.85
N PRO A 350 26.12 -1.20 68.17
CA PRO A 350 26.17 0.18 68.63
C PRO A 350 25.59 0.21 70.04
N THR A 351 26.44 0.54 71.01
CA THR A 351 26.23 0.31 72.46
C THR A 351 25.02 1.07 73.04
N ASP A 352 24.41 1.98 72.26
CA ASP A 352 23.39 2.92 72.74
C ASP A 352 22.01 2.81 72.06
N LEU A 353 21.76 1.83 71.19
CA LEU A 353 20.51 1.74 70.44
C LEU A 353 19.65 0.52 70.82
N LYS A 354 18.39 0.77 71.18
CA LYS A 354 17.39 -0.29 71.42
C LYS A 354 17.24 -1.17 70.16
N PRO A 355 17.23 -2.50 70.29
CA PRO A 355 17.13 -3.39 69.15
C PRO A 355 15.79 -3.20 68.42
N GLU A 356 15.83 -3.20 67.08
CA GLU A 356 14.64 -3.07 66.25
C GLU A 356 13.93 -4.44 66.08
N PRO A 357 12.59 -4.51 66.20
CA PRO A 357 11.84 -5.73 65.92
C PRO A 357 11.74 -6.03 64.41
N LEU A 358 11.83 -7.32 64.08
CA LEU A 358 11.60 -7.86 62.73
C LEU A 358 10.28 -8.65 62.69
N LEU A 359 9.33 -8.19 61.86
CA LEU A 359 8.03 -8.82 61.66
C LEU A 359 8.07 -9.75 60.45
N LEU A 360 7.68 -11.01 60.64
CA LEU A 360 7.69 -12.04 59.59
C LEU A 360 6.26 -12.42 59.18
N PHE A 361 5.96 -12.34 57.88
CA PHE A 361 4.69 -12.75 57.31
C PHE A 361 4.89 -13.85 56.27
N VAL A 362 4.21 -14.98 56.48
CA VAL A 362 4.20 -16.11 55.54
C VAL A 362 2.88 -16.09 54.77
N GLN A 363 2.98 -15.84 53.47
CA GLN A 363 1.87 -15.85 52.52
C GLN A 363 1.80 -17.21 51.83
N TYR A 364 0.71 -17.93 52.04
CA TYR A 364 0.40 -19.14 51.27
C TYR A 364 -0.22 -18.75 49.90
N PRO A 365 0.05 -19.51 48.83
CA PRO A 365 -0.55 -19.30 47.52
C PRO A 365 -2.08 -19.42 47.61
N LYS A 366 -2.78 -18.63 46.77
CA LYS A 366 -4.24 -18.59 46.71
C LYS A 366 -4.77 -19.86 46.06
N ASP A 367 -5.76 -20.49 46.68
CA ASP A 367 -6.71 -21.33 45.95
C ASP A 367 -7.76 -20.36 45.36
N ASP A 368 -7.68 -20.09 44.05
CA ASP A 368 -8.47 -19.06 43.35
C ASP A 368 -10.00 -19.29 43.38
N GLU A 369 -10.46 -20.44 43.86
CA GLU A 369 -11.87 -20.85 43.86
C GLU A 369 -12.76 -20.03 44.81
N ALA A 370 -12.28 -19.73 46.03
CA ALA A 370 -13.13 -19.12 47.06
C ALA A 370 -13.41 -17.62 46.83
N LEU A 371 -12.59 -16.91 46.06
CA LEU A 371 -12.77 -15.48 45.75
C LEU A 371 -13.69 -15.26 44.54
N SER A 372 -13.70 -16.20 43.58
CA SER A 372 -14.56 -16.17 42.40
C SER A 372 -16.05 -16.16 42.77
N GLU A 373 -16.43 -16.96 43.76
CA GLU A 373 -17.81 -17.03 44.26
C GLU A 373 -18.26 -15.72 44.93
N TYR A 374 -17.35 -15.02 45.60
CA TYR A 374 -17.65 -13.76 46.29
C TYR A 374 -17.77 -12.59 45.31
N GLU A 375 -16.90 -12.50 44.29
CA GLU A 375 -17.00 -11.47 43.25
C GLU A 375 -18.28 -11.60 42.43
N ALA A 376 -18.70 -12.83 42.13
CA ALA A 376 -19.97 -13.11 41.45
C ALA A 376 -21.17 -12.55 42.25
N LYS A 377 -21.21 -12.80 43.58
CA LYS A 377 -22.26 -12.27 44.47
C LYS A 377 -22.24 -10.74 44.57
N ARG A 378 -21.06 -10.11 44.49
CA ARG A 378 -20.95 -8.64 44.55
C ARG A 378 -21.50 -7.98 43.28
N LEU A 379 -21.25 -8.58 42.11
CA LEU A 379 -21.75 -8.07 40.83
C LEU A 379 -23.28 -8.19 40.73
N GLN A 380 -23.86 -9.29 41.21
CA GLN A 380 -25.32 -9.44 41.31
C GLN A 380 -25.98 -8.31 42.10
N ARG A 381 -25.46 -7.98 43.29
CA ARG A 381 -26.01 -6.88 44.11
C ARG A 381 -25.91 -5.51 43.44
N MET A 382 -24.86 -5.25 42.67
CA MET A 382 -24.72 -3.97 41.95
C MET A 382 -25.75 -3.85 40.82
N GLU A 383 -26.06 -4.95 40.15
CA GLU A 383 -27.04 -4.97 39.07
C GLU A 383 -28.47 -4.85 39.60
N GLU A 384 -28.80 -5.50 40.72
CA GLU A 384 -30.06 -5.33 41.45
C GLU A 384 -30.29 -3.87 41.86
N ASN A 385 -29.27 -3.20 42.42
CA ASN A 385 -29.36 -1.79 42.79
C ASN A 385 -29.59 -0.87 41.59
N LYS A 386 -28.94 -1.15 40.45
CA LYS A 386 -29.17 -0.39 39.20
C LYS A 386 -30.60 -0.56 38.69
N ARG A 387 -31.16 -1.78 38.77
CA ARG A 387 -32.55 -2.05 38.41
C ARG A 387 -33.53 -1.32 39.33
N MET A 388 -33.26 -1.32 40.63
CA MET A 388 -34.07 -0.54 41.59
C MET A 388 -34.03 0.96 41.28
N LEU A 389 -32.86 1.54 41.02
CA LEU A 389 -32.74 2.96 40.69
C LEU A 389 -33.47 3.33 39.39
N ALA A 390 -33.44 2.46 38.38
CA ALA A 390 -34.20 2.65 37.16
C ALA A 390 -35.72 2.60 37.41
N SER A 391 -36.18 1.72 38.31
CA SER A 391 -37.60 1.63 38.69
C SER A 391 -38.13 2.86 39.43
N LEU A 392 -37.24 3.68 40.00
CA LEU A 392 -37.60 4.90 40.72
C LEU A 392 -37.82 6.13 39.81
N ASN A 393 -37.67 6.00 38.47
CA ASN A 393 -38.00 7.02 37.45
C ASN A 393 -37.56 8.46 37.81
N LEU A 394 -36.32 8.63 38.29
CA LEU A 394 -35.82 9.95 38.64
C LEU A 394 -35.51 10.78 37.37
N PRO A 395 -35.98 12.04 37.25
CA PRO A 395 -35.79 12.85 36.04
C PRO A 395 -34.32 13.24 35.81
N ALA A 396 -33.82 12.99 34.60
CA ALA A 396 -32.52 13.46 34.15
C ALA A 396 -32.61 14.91 33.63
N MET A 397 -31.81 15.83 34.17
CA MET A 397 -31.85 17.26 33.85
C MET A 397 -31.26 17.57 32.46
N ALA A 398 -31.94 18.40 31.65
CA ALA A 398 -31.47 18.89 30.34
C ALA A 398 -31.44 20.45 30.27
N HIS A 399 -30.51 21.03 29.50
CA HIS A 399 -30.19 22.49 29.44
C HIS A 399 -30.84 23.26 28.24
N CYS A 400 -31.05 24.58 28.39
CA CYS A 400 -31.91 25.51 27.59
C CYS A 400 -31.28 26.22 26.36
N SER A 401 -32.11 26.79 25.45
CA SER A 401 -31.74 27.89 24.50
C SER A 401 -32.94 28.85 24.13
N PRO A 402 -32.73 30.11 23.64
CA PRO A 402 -33.77 31.16 23.54
C PRO A 402 -34.13 31.70 22.11
N ARG A 403 -35.22 32.50 22.05
CA ARG A 403 -36.11 32.89 20.91
C ARG A 403 -35.97 34.37 20.42
N PRO A 404 -36.35 34.75 19.17
CA PRO A 404 -36.19 36.12 18.63
C PRO A 404 -37.48 36.99 18.51
N GLN A 405 -37.32 38.32 18.32
CA GLN A 405 -38.40 39.36 18.27
C GLN A 405 -38.59 40.03 16.87
N VAL A 406 -39.73 40.71 16.67
CA VAL A 406 -40.22 41.33 15.40
C VAL A 406 -40.61 42.82 15.61
N THR A 407 -40.36 43.68 14.60
CA THR A 407 -40.66 45.14 14.55
C THR A 407 -41.87 45.51 13.64
N LYS A 408 -42.47 46.70 13.85
CA LYS A 408 -43.70 47.23 13.17
C LYS A 408 -43.42 48.40 12.18
N PRO A 409 -44.29 48.69 11.17
CA PRO A 409 -44.10 49.77 10.18
C PRO A 409 -45.04 51.01 10.33
N ALA A 410 -44.65 52.12 9.70
CA ALA A 410 -45.24 53.47 9.77
C ALA A 410 -46.32 53.77 8.68
N GLY A 411 -47.29 54.65 9.01
CA GLY A 411 -48.47 55.00 8.19
C GLY A 411 -48.28 56.15 7.18
N LYS A 412 -49.18 56.18 6.18
CA LYS A 412 -49.26 57.17 5.08
C LYS A 412 -50.35 58.20 5.35
N VAL A 413 -50.11 59.46 4.97
CA VAL A 413 -51.12 60.55 4.92
C VAL A 413 -51.28 61.00 3.47
N GLU A 414 -52.51 61.08 2.97
CA GLU A 414 -52.85 61.63 1.64
C GLU A 414 -53.47 63.04 1.76
N PRO A 415 -53.18 63.99 0.84
CA PRO A 415 -53.83 65.29 0.79
C PRO A 415 -54.89 65.45 -0.32
N THR A 416 -55.90 66.26 0.02
CA THR A 416 -57.23 66.46 -0.58
C THR A 416 -57.29 67.40 -1.81
N ARG A 417 -58.24 67.07 -2.73
CA ARG A 417 -58.96 67.83 -3.80
C ARG A 417 -58.23 68.80 -4.75
N ARG A 418 -58.33 68.57 -6.08
CA ARG A 418 -57.85 69.46 -7.17
C ARG A 418 -58.77 69.49 -8.41
N SER A 419 -58.60 70.52 -9.26
CA SER A 419 -59.50 71.02 -10.32
C SER A 419 -59.87 70.07 -11.49
N SER A 420 -61.06 70.30 -12.07
CA SER A 420 -61.67 69.56 -13.20
C SER A 420 -60.78 69.42 -14.46
N ARG A 421 -59.92 70.41 -14.76
CA ARG A 421 -58.97 70.33 -15.89
C ARG A 421 -57.81 69.36 -15.62
N GLN A 422 -57.40 69.22 -14.35
CA GLN A 422 -56.46 68.19 -13.92
C GLN A 422 -57.11 66.79 -13.96
N GLN A 423 -58.41 66.69 -13.66
CA GLN A 423 -59.12 65.42 -13.74
C GLN A 423 -59.17 64.86 -15.17
N LYS A 424 -59.46 65.69 -16.18
CA LYS A 424 -59.40 65.25 -17.59
C LYS A 424 -58.00 64.82 -18.03
N ARG A 425 -56.96 65.55 -17.62
CA ARG A 425 -55.55 65.17 -17.90
C ARG A 425 -55.15 63.87 -17.18
N ARG A 426 -55.66 63.64 -15.97
CA ARG A 426 -55.47 62.38 -15.24
C ARG A 426 -56.20 61.23 -15.89
N VAL A 427 -57.45 61.40 -16.35
CA VAL A 427 -58.17 60.34 -17.05
C VAL A 427 -57.41 59.92 -18.32
N VAL A 428 -56.89 60.87 -19.09
CA VAL A 428 -56.05 60.55 -20.27
C VAL A 428 -54.72 59.91 -19.84
N ALA A 429 -54.06 60.41 -18.79
CA ALA A 429 -52.82 59.83 -18.28
C ALA A 429 -53.02 58.44 -17.66
N GLU A 430 -54.16 58.18 -17.02
CA GLU A 430 -54.56 56.89 -16.45
C GLU A 430 -54.90 55.90 -17.56
N GLN A 431 -55.58 56.34 -18.64
CA GLN A 431 -55.80 55.51 -19.82
C GLN A 431 -54.47 55.15 -20.51
N GLN A 432 -53.55 56.09 -20.63
CA GLN A 432 -52.21 55.82 -21.17
C GLN A 432 -51.38 54.94 -20.23
N ALA A 433 -51.48 55.12 -18.90
CA ALA A 433 -50.81 54.28 -17.92
C ALA A 433 -51.36 52.85 -17.93
N ARG A 434 -52.68 52.67 -18.01
CA ARG A 434 -53.34 51.36 -18.16
C ARG A 434 -52.94 50.68 -19.46
N ALA A 435 -52.86 51.41 -20.58
CA ALA A 435 -52.40 50.87 -21.84
C ALA A 435 -50.93 50.38 -21.76
N ARG A 436 -50.05 51.15 -21.10
CA ARG A 436 -48.66 50.74 -20.85
C ARG A 436 -48.56 49.52 -19.93
N GLN A 437 -49.35 49.49 -18.85
CA GLN A 437 -49.40 48.34 -17.94
C GLN A 437 -49.87 47.07 -18.66
N LEU A 438 -50.85 47.18 -19.55
CA LEU A 438 -51.36 46.05 -20.32
C LEU A 438 -50.35 45.57 -21.37
N GLU A 439 -49.58 46.48 -21.96
CA GLU A 439 -48.47 46.14 -22.85
C GLU A 439 -47.29 45.50 -22.11
N GLU A 440 -46.95 46.01 -20.91
CA GLU A 440 -45.96 45.42 -20.01
C GLU A 440 -46.37 44.02 -19.54
N GLN A 441 -47.64 43.81 -19.18
CA GLN A 441 -48.18 42.48 -18.85
C GLN A 441 -48.04 41.51 -20.03
N ARG A 442 -48.40 41.93 -21.24
CA ARG A 442 -48.22 41.11 -22.46
C ARG A 442 -46.76 40.80 -22.75
N GLN A 443 -45.83 41.72 -22.46
CA GLN A 443 -44.40 41.46 -22.61
C GLN A 443 -43.90 40.45 -21.56
N LEU A 444 -44.34 40.57 -20.32
CA LEU A 444 -44.02 39.62 -19.25
C LEU A 444 -44.58 38.22 -19.54
N GLU A 445 -45.80 38.12 -20.05
CA GLU A 445 -46.40 36.85 -20.47
C GLU A 445 -45.61 36.19 -21.60
N ARG A 446 -45.15 36.96 -22.60
CA ARG A 446 -44.29 36.45 -23.68
C ARG A 446 -42.94 35.96 -23.16
N GLN A 447 -42.34 36.67 -22.22
CA GLN A 447 -41.09 36.24 -21.58
C GLN A 447 -41.28 34.98 -20.73
N ALA A 448 -42.41 34.88 -20.01
CA ALA A 448 -42.78 33.71 -19.23
C ALA A 448 -43.00 32.49 -20.14
N ALA A 449 -43.70 32.64 -21.26
CA ALA A 449 -43.90 31.57 -22.25
C ALA A 449 -42.57 31.09 -22.84
N GLN A 450 -41.68 32.01 -23.25
CA GLN A 450 -40.35 31.65 -23.75
C GLN A 450 -39.49 30.94 -22.70
N LYS A 451 -39.62 31.32 -21.42
CA LYS A 451 -38.92 30.66 -20.32
C LYS A 451 -39.44 29.24 -20.12
N GLN A 452 -40.76 29.05 -20.14
CA GLN A 452 -41.39 27.73 -20.05
C GLN A 452 -40.99 26.81 -21.22
N GLU A 453 -40.92 27.33 -22.45
CA GLU A 453 -40.45 26.55 -23.61
C GLU A 453 -38.98 26.11 -23.46
N ARG A 454 -38.10 27.00 -22.97
CA ARG A 454 -36.70 26.65 -22.70
C ARG A 454 -36.58 25.61 -21.59
N GLU A 455 -37.37 25.76 -20.53
CA GLU A 455 -37.41 24.78 -19.43
C GLU A 455 -37.91 23.41 -19.92
N ALA A 456 -38.93 23.37 -20.78
CA ALA A 456 -39.43 22.15 -21.40
C ALA A 456 -38.37 21.48 -22.30
N GLN A 457 -37.63 22.26 -23.11
CA GLN A 457 -36.54 21.73 -23.94
C GLN A 457 -35.38 21.17 -23.09
N ILE A 458 -35.05 21.85 -21.98
CA ILE A 458 -34.04 21.37 -21.04
C ILE A 458 -34.50 20.07 -20.36
N ALA A 459 -35.77 19.98 -19.95
CA ALA A 459 -36.35 18.79 -19.36
C ALA A 459 -36.30 17.59 -20.33
N LEU A 460 -36.65 17.81 -21.60
CA LEU A 460 -36.61 16.76 -22.62
C LEU A 460 -35.16 16.28 -22.88
N LYS A 461 -34.18 17.19 -22.97
CA LYS A 461 -32.76 16.81 -23.08
C LYS A 461 -32.27 16.03 -21.85
N ARG A 462 -32.72 16.38 -20.65
CA ARG A 462 -32.39 15.62 -19.42
C ARG A 462 -32.91 14.19 -19.48
N GLN A 463 -34.16 14.00 -19.93
CA GLN A 463 -34.74 12.66 -20.11
C GLN A 463 -33.96 11.83 -21.13
N GLN A 464 -33.53 12.43 -22.26
CA GLN A 464 -32.71 11.74 -23.27
C GLN A 464 -31.35 11.30 -22.70
N ILE A 465 -30.67 12.17 -21.96
CA ILE A 465 -29.39 11.84 -21.31
C ILE A 465 -29.57 10.73 -20.27
N GLU A 466 -30.68 10.74 -19.54
CA GLU A 466 -30.97 9.73 -18.53
C GLU A 466 -31.22 8.36 -19.15
N LEU A 467 -31.99 8.29 -20.25
CA LEU A 467 -32.17 7.07 -21.03
C LEU A 467 -30.85 6.55 -21.60
N GLU A 468 -30.00 7.42 -22.13
CA GLU A 468 -28.68 7.03 -22.64
C GLU A 468 -27.80 6.45 -21.51
N ARG A 469 -27.83 7.06 -20.32
CA ARG A 469 -27.13 6.54 -19.13
C ARG A 469 -27.65 5.16 -18.72
N GLN A 470 -28.95 4.93 -18.77
CA GLN A 470 -29.54 3.61 -18.47
C GLN A 470 -29.08 2.56 -19.49
N GLN A 471 -29.09 2.88 -20.78
CA GLN A 471 -28.58 1.98 -21.82
C GLN A 471 -27.09 1.66 -21.65
N GLN A 472 -26.27 2.66 -21.29
CA GLN A 472 -24.85 2.46 -21.00
C GLN A 472 -24.62 1.60 -19.75
N LYS A 473 -25.46 1.74 -18.70
CA LYS A 473 -25.40 0.89 -17.51
C LYS A 473 -25.69 -0.58 -17.86
N LEU A 474 -26.75 -0.84 -18.63
CA LEU A 474 -27.10 -2.19 -19.07
C LEU A 474 -25.97 -2.83 -19.89
N LYS A 475 -25.36 -2.10 -20.82
CA LYS A 475 -24.20 -2.59 -21.59
C LYS A 475 -23.00 -2.95 -20.70
N ARG A 476 -22.71 -2.13 -19.67
CA ARG A 476 -21.64 -2.42 -18.70
C ARG A 476 -21.95 -3.63 -17.84
N GLU A 477 -23.20 -3.83 -17.47
CA GLU A 477 -23.63 -5.02 -16.71
C GLU A 477 -23.48 -6.29 -17.53
N GLN A 478 -23.90 -6.28 -18.80
CA GLN A 478 -23.69 -7.40 -19.72
C GLN A 478 -22.20 -7.74 -19.88
N GLN A 479 -21.34 -6.73 -20.07
CA GLN A 479 -19.89 -6.94 -20.14
C GLN A 479 -19.31 -7.55 -18.85
N LYS A 480 -19.76 -7.08 -17.68
CA LYS A 480 -19.33 -7.65 -16.39
C LYS A 480 -19.80 -9.10 -16.23
N GLU A 481 -20.99 -9.43 -16.69
CA GLU A 481 -21.52 -10.80 -16.64
C GLU A 481 -20.74 -11.74 -17.57
N GLU A 482 -20.42 -11.29 -18.78
CA GLU A 482 -19.55 -12.03 -19.70
C GLU A 482 -18.14 -12.24 -19.15
N GLU A 483 -17.54 -11.22 -18.53
CA GLU A 483 -16.24 -11.35 -17.87
C GLU A 483 -16.29 -12.35 -16.71
N LYS A 484 -17.36 -12.34 -15.90
CA LYS A 484 -17.57 -13.34 -14.84
C LYS A 484 -17.65 -14.74 -15.43
N ARG A 485 -18.41 -14.94 -16.53
CA ARG A 485 -18.48 -16.22 -17.24
C ARG A 485 -17.12 -16.67 -17.77
N LYS A 486 -16.32 -15.77 -18.35
CA LYS A 486 -14.95 -16.08 -18.81
C LYS A 486 -14.02 -16.47 -17.65
N LYS A 487 -14.04 -15.71 -16.54
CA LYS A 487 -13.25 -16.02 -15.35
C LYS A 487 -13.65 -17.37 -14.74
N GLN A 488 -14.94 -17.69 -14.72
CA GLN A 488 -15.42 -18.99 -14.25
C GLN A 488 -14.90 -20.14 -15.11
N LYS A 489 -15.00 -20.03 -16.45
CA LYS A 489 -14.45 -21.04 -17.37
C LYS A 489 -12.95 -21.27 -17.15
N ILE A 490 -12.16 -20.20 -16.96
CA ILE A 490 -10.72 -20.33 -16.68
C ILE A 490 -10.47 -21.03 -15.34
N ARG A 491 -11.25 -20.73 -14.30
CA ARG A 491 -11.15 -21.40 -13.00
C ARG A 491 -11.45 -22.89 -13.12
N ASP A 492 -12.51 -23.25 -13.85
CA ASP A 492 -12.91 -24.64 -14.05
C ASP A 492 -11.84 -25.41 -14.83
N GLN A 493 -11.29 -24.82 -15.90
CA GLN A 493 -10.17 -25.42 -16.64
C GLN A 493 -8.92 -25.63 -15.78
N LYS A 494 -8.53 -24.65 -14.95
CA LYS A 494 -7.41 -24.80 -14.01
C LYS A 494 -7.67 -25.86 -12.95
N ALA A 495 -8.90 -25.95 -12.45
CA ALA A 495 -9.29 -26.99 -11.50
C ALA A 495 -9.22 -28.39 -12.13
N GLU A 496 -9.64 -28.52 -13.39
CA GLU A 496 -9.55 -29.77 -14.14
C GLU A 496 -8.09 -30.18 -14.39
N GLN A 497 -7.21 -29.24 -14.77
CA GLN A 497 -5.77 -29.50 -14.90
C GLN A 497 -5.16 -30.01 -13.59
N ARG A 498 -5.51 -29.39 -12.44
CA ARG A 498 -5.08 -29.85 -11.11
C ARG A 498 -5.59 -31.25 -10.79
N ARG A 499 -6.84 -31.57 -11.15
CA ARG A 499 -7.40 -32.92 -11.00
C ARG A 499 -6.61 -33.95 -11.82
N ARG A 500 -6.29 -33.64 -13.08
CA ARG A 500 -5.48 -34.51 -13.95
C ARG A 500 -4.08 -34.76 -13.37
N LEU A 501 -3.41 -33.71 -12.90
CA LEU A 501 -2.10 -33.82 -12.23
C LEU A 501 -2.17 -34.70 -10.98
N ARG A 502 -3.19 -34.51 -10.12
CA ARG A 502 -3.37 -35.37 -8.94
C ARG A 502 -3.59 -36.84 -9.30
N ILE A 503 -4.38 -37.12 -10.33
CA ILE A 503 -4.61 -38.49 -10.82
C ILE A 503 -3.29 -39.10 -11.31
N GLN A 504 -2.47 -38.34 -12.04
CA GLN A 504 -1.15 -38.81 -12.48
C GLN A 504 -0.20 -39.10 -11.31
N GLN A 505 -0.16 -38.23 -10.30
CA GLN A 505 0.65 -38.45 -9.09
C GLN A 505 0.20 -39.69 -8.33
N LEU A 506 -1.11 -39.89 -8.17
CA LEU A 506 -1.65 -41.09 -7.52
C LEU A 506 -1.26 -42.37 -8.29
N LYS A 507 -1.36 -42.37 -9.63
CA LYS A 507 -0.90 -43.49 -10.45
C LYS A 507 0.59 -43.78 -10.27
N GLN A 508 1.44 -42.76 -10.23
CA GLN A 508 2.87 -42.94 -9.99
C GLN A 508 3.16 -43.56 -8.61
N ILE A 509 2.42 -43.15 -7.58
CA ILE A 509 2.53 -43.72 -6.23
C ILE A 509 2.08 -45.18 -6.22
N GLU A 510 0.97 -45.50 -6.90
CA GLU A 510 0.48 -46.88 -7.03
C GLU A 510 1.49 -47.77 -7.79
N ASP A 511 2.07 -47.26 -8.88
CA ASP A 511 3.11 -47.97 -9.65
C ASP A 511 4.37 -48.20 -8.82
N GLN A 512 4.79 -47.23 -8.00
CA GLN A 512 5.91 -47.36 -7.07
C GLN A 512 5.62 -48.43 -6.01
N ARG A 513 4.45 -48.39 -5.37
CA ARG A 513 4.03 -49.41 -4.40
C ARG A 513 3.98 -50.80 -5.02
N LEU A 514 3.54 -50.92 -6.27
CA LEU A 514 3.52 -52.19 -6.98
C LEU A 514 4.94 -52.71 -7.27
N LYS A 515 5.89 -51.82 -7.61
CA LYS A 515 7.31 -52.18 -7.80
C LYS A 515 7.96 -52.62 -6.49
N GLU A 516 7.75 -51.88 -5.41
CA GLU A 516 8.23 -52.22 -4.06
C GLU A 516 7.68 -53.57 -3.61
N TRP A 517 6.37 -53.80 -3.79
CA TRP A 517 5.74 -55.08 -3.50
C TRP A 517 6.37 -56.23 -4.30
N ARG A 518 6.61 -56.05 -5.61
CA ARG A 518 7.31 -57.05 -6.44
C ARG A 518 8.76 -57.29 -6.02
N GLN A 519 9.45 -56.28 -5.48
CA GLN A 519 10.80 -56.45 -4.94
C GLN A 519 10.76 -57.26 -3.65
N GLN A 520 9.87 -56.92 -2.73
CA GLN A 520 9.67 -57.68 -1.48
C GLN A 520 9.34 -59.15 -1.75
N MET A 521 8.48 -59.45 -2.73
CA MET A 521 8.17 -60.83 -3.10
C MET A 521 9.40 -61.59 -3.62
N ARG A 522 10.23 -60.95 -4.46
CA ARG A 522 11.49 -61.55 -4.96
C ARG A 522 12.49 -61.78 -3.83
N GLU A 523 12.60 -60.86 -2.89
CA GLU A 523 13.46 -61.00 -1.72
C GLU A 523 13.01 -62.14 -0.81
N GLN A 524 11.70 -62.29 -0.59
CA GLN A 524 11.15 -63.42 0.16
C GLN A 524 11.41 -64.76 -0.53
N GLU A 525 11.28 -64.84 -1.86
CA GLU A 525 11.62 -66.05 -2.61
C GLU A 525 13.11 -66.39 -2.52
N LEU A 526 13.99 -65.38 -2.61
CA LEU A 526 15.44 -65.54 -2.42
C LEU A 526 15.78 -66.02 -1.01
N GLN A 527 15.11 -65.49 0.01
CA GLN A 527 15.27 -65.95 1.40
C GLN A 527 14.86 -67.41 1.55
N ARG A 528 13.69 -67.80 1.02
CA ARG A 528 13.24 -69.21 1.03
C ARG A 528 14.22 -70.14 0.30
N ARG A 529 14.78 -69.70 -0.84
CA ARG A 529 15.82 -70.46 -1.55
C ARG A 529 17.08 -70.64 -0.72
N ARG A 530 17.56 -69.59 -0.06
CA ARG A 530 18.73 -69.66 0.84
C ARG A 530 18.49 -70.55 2.05
N GLU A 531 17.28 -70.53 2.61
CA GLU A 531 16.89 -71.44 3.70
C GLU A 531 16.85 -72.90 3.25
N LEU A 532 16.33 -73.18 2.04
CA LEU A 532 16.37 -74.50 1.42
C LEU A 532 17.81 -74.97 1.13
N GLU A 533 18.68 -74.08 0.65
CA GLU A 533 20.10 -74.39 0.44
C GLU A 533 20.80 -74.72 1.77
N ARG A 534 20.56 -73.94 2.84
CA ARG A 534 21.10 -74.22 4.18
C ARG A 534 20.62 -75.55 4.76
N LEU A 535 19.40 -75.97 4.46
CA LEU A 535 18.88 -77.28 4.90
C LEU A 535 19.52 -78.46 4.12
N ASN A 536 20.03 -78.21 2.91
CA ASN A 536 20.66 -79.22 2.06
C ASN A 536 22.20 -79.27 2.18
N GLU A 537 22.83 -78.33 2.90
CA GLU A 537 24.26 -78.39 3.19
C GLU A 537 24.57 -79.51 4.20
N PRO A 538 25.52 -80.43 3.90
CA PRO A 538 25.89 -81.47 4.83
C PRO A 538 26.49 -80.86 6.11
N PRO A 539 26.17 -81.40 7.30
CA PRO A 539 26.69 -80.90 8.57
C PRO A 539 28.21 -80.72 8.54
N PRO A 540 28.75 -79.66 9.17
CA PRO A 540 30.17 -79.35 9.14
C PRO A 540 31.06 -80.49 9.66
N GLU A 541 30.52 -81.38 10.51
CA GLU A 541 31.19 -82.60 10.97
C GLU A 541 31.45 -83.62 9.86
N ILE A 542 30.50 -83.80 8.92
CA ILE A 542 30.67 -84.73 7.78
C ILE A 542 31.66 -84.15 6.77
N VAL A 543 31.62 -82.82 6.57
CA VAL A 543 32.60 -82.12 5.73
C VAL A 543 34.01 -82.20 6.36
N ALA A 544 34.12 -82.04 7.68
CA ALA A 544 35.38 -82.18 8.41
C ALA A 544 35.94 -83.61 8.36
N GLN A 545 35.10 -84.63 8.50
CA GLN A 545 35.50 -86.04 8.33
C GLN A 545 36.02 -86.32 6.92
N ARG A 546 35.29 -85.89 5.88
CA ARG A 546 35.73 -86.05 4.49
C ARG A 546 37.06 -85.34 4.24
N ASN A 547 37.25 -84.14 4.78
CA ASN A 547 38.51 -83.41 4.64
C ASN A 547 39.67 -84.09 5.39
N ALA A 548 39.40 -84.68 6.57
CA ALA A 548 40.39 -85.45 7.32
C ALA A 548 40.79 -86.74 6.59
N ASP A 549 39.83 -87.43 5.95
CA ASP A 549 40.08 -88.64 5.17
C ASP A 549 40.89 -88.33 3.91
N VAL A 550 40.60 -87.22 3.23
CA VAL A 550 41.42 -86.73 2.10
C VAL A 550 42.84 -86.39 2.56
N GLN A 551 43.01 -85.75 3.72
CA GLN A 551 44.34 -85.44 4.25
C GLN A 551 45.12 -86.71 4.63
N LYS A 552 44.47 -87.72 5.22
CA LYS A 552 45.09 -89.03 5.48
C LYS A 552 45.54 -89.72 4.20
N PHE A 553 44.70 -89.70 3.17
CA PHE A 553 45.04 -90.28 1.86
C PHE A 553 46.26 -89.60 1.23
N ILE A 554 46.32 -88.27 1.28
CA ILE A 554 47.49 -87.51 0.81
C ILE A 554 48.74 -87.88 1.60
N GLN A 555 48.64 -88.02 2.92
CA GLN A 555 49.77 -88.37 3.79
C GLN A 555 50.27 -89.81 3.52
N GLU A 556 49.36 -90.75 3.31
CA GLU A 556 49.71 -92.14 2.97
C GLU A 556 50.41 -92.24 1.60
N GLU A 557 49.98 -91.46 0.61
CA GLU A 557 50.66 -91.42 -0.70
C GLU A 557 52.06 -90.80 -0.60
N LEU A 558 52.24 -89.74 0.19
CA LEU A 558 53.56 -89.17 0.46
C LEU A 558 54.49 -90.18 1.16
N ASP A 559 53.97 -90.94 2.13
CA ASP A 559 54.74 -91.96 2.85
C ASP A 559 55.12 -93.15 1.95
N LYS A 560 54.24 -93.57 1.03
CA LYS A 560 54.56 -94.58 0.00
C LYS A 560 55.69 -94.10 -0.90
N GLN A 561 55.64 -92.86 -1.37
CA GLN A 561 56.72 -92.28 -2.19
C GLN A 561 58.05 -92.23 -1.41
N ALA A 562 58.01 -91.87 -0.12
CA ALA A 562 59.19 -91.86 0.73
C ALA A 562 59.79 -93.27 0.94
N ARG A 563 58.96 -94.31 1.07
CA ARG A 563 59.41 -95.71 1.14
C ARG A 563 60.07 -96.16 -0.16
N LEU A 564 59.44 -95.88 -1.30
CA LEU A 564 59.99 -96.19 -2.62
C LEU A 564 61.33 -95.47 -2.85
N ALA A 565 61.46 -94.22 -2.41
CA ALA A 565 62.72 -93.47 -2.48
C ALA A 565 63.83 -94.09 -1.60
N LYS A 566 63.51 -94.55 -0.39
CA LYS A 566 64.46 -95.25 0.48
C LYS A 566 64.90 -96.59 -0.13
N GLU A 567 63.97 -97.35 -0.69
CA GLU A 567 64.29 -98.63 -1.33
C GLU A 567 65.18 -98.42 -2.58
N LYS A 568 64.89 -97.40 -3.38
CA LYS A 568 65.73 -97.02 -4.52
C LYS A 568 67.15 -96.65 -4.07
N LYS A 569 67.28 -95.84 -3.01
CA LYS A 569 68.59 -95.48 -2.43
C LYS A 569 69.34 -96.70 -1.89
N GLN A 570 68.64 -97.68 -1.29
CA GLN A 570 69.24 -98.93 -0.86
C GLN A 570 69.72 -99.77 -2.06
N ARG A 571 68.92 -99.90 -3.11
CA ARG A 571 69.33 -100.59 -4.35
C ARG A 571 70.53 -99.90 -5.01
N GLU A 572 70.55 -98.57 -5.05
CA GLU A 572 71.70 -97.80 -5.56
C GLU A 572 72.97 -98.03 -4.70
N SER A 573 72.84 -98.06 -3.37
CA SER A 573 73.97 -98.37 -2.49
C SER A 573 74.48 -99.80 -2.68
N GLN A 574 73.58 -100.77 -2.87
CA GLN A 574 73.95 -102.16 -3.18
C GLN A 574 74.64 -102.27 -4.53
N LEU A 575 74.17 -101.52 -5.55
CA LEU A 575 74.82 -101.45 -6.85
C LEU A 575 76.19 -100.78 -6.77
N GLN A 576 76.38 -99.75 -5.94
CA GLN A 576 77.71 -99.16 -5.69
C GLN A 576 78.65 -100.15 -4.97
N VAL A 577 78.15 -100.92 -4.01
CA VAL A 577 78.95 -101.98 -3.35
C VAL A 577 79.32 -103.09 -4.35
N LEU A 578 78.43 -103.44 -5.27
CA LEU A 578 78.72 -104.42 -6.33
C LEU A 578 79.68 -103.85 -7.38
N ALA A 579 79.57 -102.56 -7.72
CA ALA A 579 80.47 -101.88 -8.64
C ALA A 579 81.88 -101.80 -8.06
N THR A 580 82.02 -101.41 -6.79
CA THR A 580 83.31 -101.39 -6.08
C THR A 580 83.91 -102.79 -5.94
N LYS A 581 83.11 -103.83 -5.70
CA LYS A 581 83.58 -105.24 -5.74
C LYS A 581 84.06 -105.65 -7.14
N LYS A 582 83.33 -105.29 -8.19
CA LYS A 582 83.75 -105.55 -9.58
C LYS A 582 84.99 -104.77 -9.98
N GLU A 583 85.16 -103.53 -9.51
CA GLU A 583 86.39 -102.78 -9.71
C GLU A 583 87.57 -103.40 -8.96
N MET A 584 87.38 -103.84 -7.72
CA MET A 584 88.40 -104.57 -6.97
C MET A 584 88.76 -105.93 -7.59
N GLU A 585 87.79 -106.62 -8.20
CA GLU A 585 88.04 -107.83 -8.99
C GLU A 585 88.74 -107.53 -10.30
N ARG A 586 88.39 -106.42 -10.99
CA ARG A 586 89.10 -105.96 -12.19
C ARG A 586 90.54 -105.56 -11.89
N THR A 587 90.82 -104.86 -10.79
CA THR A 587 92.20 -104.55 -10.40
C THR A 587 92.98 -105.80 -10.03
N LYS A 588 92.34 -106.81 -9.40
CA LYS A 588 92.97 -108.12 -9.15
C LYS A 588 93.20 -108.94 -10.42
N GLN A 589 92.31 -108.84 -11.41
CA GLN A 589 92.46 -109.50 -12.71
C GLN A 589 93.48 -108.76 -13.60
N GLU A 590 93.57 -107.44 -13.53
CA GLU A 590 94.59 -106.64 -14.21
C GLU A 590 96.01 -106.86 -13.63
N GLU A 591 96.14 -107.13 -12.32
CA GLU A 591 97.42 -107.59 -11.73
C GLU A 591 97.80 -109.02 -12.16
N GLN A 592 96.84 -109.87 -12.56
CA GLN A 592 97.09 -111.23 -13.07
C GLN A 592 97.38 -111.27 -14.59
N HIS A 593 97.21 -110.16 -15.33
CA HIS A 593 97.41 -110.10 -16.78
C HIS A 593 98.84 -109.70 -17.23
N ARG A 594 99.86 -109.79 -16.36
CA ARG A 594 101.28 -109.91 -16.77
C ARG A 594 101.64 -111.37 -17.04
N GLN A 595 101.12 -111.96 -18.11
CA GLN A 595 101.76 -113.03 -18.89
C GLN A 595 100.87 -113.42 -20.10
N HIS A 596 101.49 -113.31 -21.28
CA HIS A 596 101.14 -113.97 -22.54
C HIS A 596 99.98 -113.42 -23.41
N PRO A 597 100.08 -113.61 -24.75
CA PRO A 597 99.97 -112.50 -25.70
C PRO A 597 98.88 -112.68 -26.77
N THR A 598 98.74 -111.62 -27.58
CA THR A 598 98.41 -111.61 -29.03
C THR A 598 96.98 -111.91 -29.52
N THR A 599 96.68 -111.21 -30.64
CA THR A 599 95.62 -111.37 -31.66
C THR A 599 94.22 -110.89 -31.30
N GLU A 600 93.73 -109.80 -31.91
CA GLU A 600 93.19 -109.70 -33.29
C GLU A 600 91.91 -110.53 -33.48
N VAL A 601 90.81 -110.14 -34.16
CA VAL A 601 90.36 -108.98 -34.94
C VAL A 601 88.90 -109.32 -35.35
N LYS A 602 88.12 -108.30 -35.77
CA LYS A 602 86.96 -108.32 -36.70
C LYS A 602 85.51 -108.44 -36.16
N ALA A 603 84.87 -107.28 -36.29
CA ALA A 603 83.78 -106.97 -37.25
C ALA A 603 82.32 -107.18 -36.84
N GLY A 604 81.51 -106.13 -37.08
CA GLY A 604 80.07 -106.28 -37.21
C GLY A 604 79.24 -105.00 -37.02
N SER A 605 79.26 -104.12 -38.02
CA SER A 605 78.14 -103.29 -38.52
C SER A 605 77.20 -102.52 -37.56
N LYS A 606 77.25 -101.18 -37.74
CA LYS A 606 76.16 -100.16 -37.71
C LYS A 606 74.81 -100.68 -38.28
N PRO A 607 73.60 -100.08 -37.98
CA PRO A 607 73.37 -98.62 -38.10
C PRO A 607 72.36 -97.92 -37.14
N VAL A 608 72.62 -96.62 -36.95
CA VAL A 608 71.83 -95.41 -37.34
C VAL A 608 70.35 -95.58 -37.76
N ILE A 609 69.56 -94.49 -37.56
CA ILE A 609 68.32 -94.07 -38.26
C ILE A 609 67.02 -94.49 -37.55
N THR A 610 65.95 -93.71 -37.37
CA THR A 610 65.60 -92.26 -37.42
C THR A 610 64.10 -92.16 -37.03
N ALA A 611 63.64 -90.93 -36.80
CA ALA A 611 62.40 -90.37 -37.38
C ALA A 611 61.06 -90.81 -36.78
N ASP A 612 60.49 -89.83 -36.08
CA ASP A 612 59.32 -89.07 -36.52
C ASP A 612 57.91 -89.67 -36.50
N GLN A 613 57.02 -88.68 -36.34
CA GLN A 613 55.77 -88.49 -37.05
C GLN A 613 54.50 -88.99 -36.31
N VAL A 614 53.64 -88.05 -35.86
CA VAL A 614 52.50 -87.44 -36.62
C VAL A 614 51.25 -88.31 -36.39
N VAL A 615 50.04 -87.84 -36.14
CA VAL A 615 49.41 -86.54 -36.36
C VAL A 615 48.09 -86.47 -35.57
N ALA A 616 47.64 -85.23 -35.39
CA ALA A 616 46.28 -84.70 -35.34
C ALA A 616 45.06 -85.61 -35.12
N ALA A 617 44.09 -85.07 -34.38
CA ALA A 617 42.90 -84.48 -35.04
C ALA A 617 42.08 -83.63 -34.04
N GLY A 618 42.00 -82.33 -34.32
CA GLY A 618 40.76 -81.74 -34.84
C GLY A 618 39.66 -81.28 -33.88
N THR A 619 39.45 -79.94 -33.92
CA THR A 619 38.22 -79.29 -34.46
C THR A 619 36.94 -79.30 -33.58
N LEU A 620 36.15 -78.23 -33.37
CA LEU A 620 35.89 -76.98 -34.12
C LEU A 620 35.16 -75.93 -33.21
N GLU A 621 35.32 -74.64 -33.60
CA GLU A 621 34.29 -73.58 -33.66
C GLU A 621 33.84 -72.76 -32.42
N LEU A 622 34.53 -71.62 -32.27
CA LEU A 622 34.06 -70.21 -32.20
C LEU A 622 32.67 -69.91 -32.87
N PRO A 623 32.00 -68.72 -32.75
CA PRO A 623 32.60 -67.38 -32.54
C PRO A 623 31.78 -66.27 -31.79
N MET A 624 32.51 -65.16 -31.55
CA MET A 624 32.14 -63.72 -31.67
C MET A 624 31.25 -62.99 -30.65
N GLU A 625 31.92 -62.10 -29.90
CA GLU A 625 31.85 -60.62 -29.98
C GLU A 625 30.51 -59.92 -30.28
N PHE A 626 30.11 -58.95 -29.44
CA PHE A 626 30.19 -57.49 -29.72
C PHE A 626 29.62 -56.65 -28.55
N GLU A 627 30.48 -55.75 -28.06
CA GLU A 627 30.33 -54.33 -27.68
C GLU A 627 28.97 -53.61 -27.39
N LEU A 628 29.16 -52.54 -26.58
CA LEU A 628 28.51 -51.21 -26.54
C LEU A 628 27.33 -50.94 -25.58
N VAL A 629 27.67 -50.20 -24.51
CA VAL A 629 27.13 -48.89 -24.07
C VAL A 629 25.62 -48.66 -24.23
N LEU A 630 24.96 -48.46 -23.07
CA LEU A 630 24.17 -47.28 -22.73
C LEU A 630 24.14 -47.05 -21.21
#